data_AF-A0A9E2ZXN8-F1
#
_entry.id   AF-A0A9E2ZXN8-F1
#
_cell.length_a   1.000
_cell.length_b   1.000
_cell.length_c   1.000
_cell.angle_alpha   90.00
_cell.angle_beta   90.00
_cell.angle_gamma   90.00
#
_symmetry.space_group_name_H-M   'P 1'
#
loop_
_entity.id
_entity.type
_entity.pdbx_description
1 polymer ?
#
loop_
_entity_poly.entity_id
_entity_poly.type
_entity_poly.pdbx_seq_one_letter_code
_entity_poly.pdbx_strand_id
1 'polypeptide(L)' 'MENIEILRKLKQVEDNAWMLFNELPPCGARTRALHVFLDAKDLKARLEKLQPLAATESPQ' A
#
# COMPACT_ATOMS: atom_id res chain seq x y z
N MET A 1 -15.98 -0.09 -6.46
CA MET A 1 -15.22 -1.01 -7.34
C MET A 1 -13.76 -0.56 -7.44
N GLU A 2 -13.51 0.72 -7.71
CA GLU A 2 -12.17 1.34 -7.80
C GLU A 2 -11.31 1.19 -6.52
N ASN A 3 -11.87 1.43 -5.33
CA ASN A 3 -11.12 1.26 -4.06
C ASN A 3 -10.60 -0.17 -3.85
N ILE A 4 -11.36 -1.19 -4.26
CA ILE A 4 -10.93 -2.60 -4.13
C ILE A 4 -9.75 -2.88 -5.06
N GLU A 5 -9.74 -2.28 -6.25
CA GLU A 5 -8.64 -2.42 -7.20
C GLU A 5 -7.38 -1.70 -6.72
N ILE A 6 -7.53 -0.50 -6.14
CA ILE A 6 -6.41 0.24 -5.54
C ILE A 6 -5.80 -0.55 -4.38
N LEU A 7 -6.61 -1.10 -3.47
CA LEU A 7 -6.11 -1.92 -2.36
C LEU A 7 -5.36 -3.16 -2.86
N ARG A 8 -5.84 -3.82 -3.93
CA ARG A 8 -5.15 -4.94 -4.56
C ARG A 8 -3.80 -4.52 -5.14
N LYS A 9 -3.73 -3.39 -5.84
CA LYS A 9 -2.48 -2.85 -6.39
C LYS A 9 -1.49 -2.50 -5.27
N LEU A 10 -1.95 -1.87 -4.19
CA LEU A 10 -1.11 -1.56 -3.03
C LEU A 10 -0.56 -2.82 -2.37
N LYS A 11 -1.37 -3.88 -2.27
CA LYS A 11 -0.88 -5.17 -1.75
C LYS A 11 0.23 -5.77 -2.64
N GLN A 12 0.05 -5.71 -3.96
CA GLN A 12 1.10 -6.17 -4.89
C GLN A 12 2.40 -5.35 -4.76
N VAL A 13 2.29 -4.02 -4.58
CA VAL A 13 3.46 -3.15 -4.38
C VAL A 13 4.16 -3.48 -3.05
N GLU A 14 3.39 -3.67 -1.97
CA GLU A 14 3.91 -4.10 -0.67
C GLU A 14 4.72 -5.40 -0.79
N ASP A 15 4.16 -6.42 -1.44
CA ASP A 15 4.81 -7.73 -1.58
C ASP A 15 6.09 -7.65 -2.43
N ASN A 16 6.04 -6.93 -3.56
CA ASN A 16 7.20 -6.77 -4.44
C ASN A 16 8.33 -5.97 -3.77
N ALA A 17 7.98 -4.87 -3.08
CA ALA A 17 8.96 -4.03 -2.39
C ALA A 17 9.61 -4.77 -1.22
N TRP A 18 8.83 -5.58 -0.48
CA TRP A 18 9.36 -6.42 0.59
C TRP A 18 10.32 -7.49 0.07
N MET A 19 9.97 -8.16 -1.03
CA MET A 19 10.86 -9.12 -1.70
C MET A 19 12.18 -8.47 -2.11
N LEU A 20 12.13 -7.32 -2.79
CA LEU A 20 13.32 -6.57 -3.20
C LEU A 20 14.18 -6.13 -2.01
N PHE A 21 13.57 -5.69 -0.90
CA PHE A 21 14.32 -5.31 0.30
C PHE A 21 15.11 -6.49 0.89
N ASN A 22 14.56 -7.70 0.83
CA ASN A 22 15.21 -8.90 1.35
C ASN A 22 16.30 -9.44 0.42
N GLU A 23 16.09 -9.37 -0.89
CA GLU A 23 17.01 -9.92 -1.90
C GLU A 23 18.18 -8.99 -2.21
N LEU A 24 17.99 -7.67 -2.12
CA LEU A 24 19.05 -6.72 -2.46
C LEU A 24 20.15 -6.68 -1.39
N PRO A 25 21.43 -6.57 -1.82
CA PRO A 25 22.52 -6.29 -0.90
C PRO A 25 22.36 -4.89 -0.27
N PRO A 26 23.14 -4.56 0.78
CA PRO A 26 23.13 -3.22 1.37
C PRO A 26 23.53 -2.15 0.32
N CYS A 27 22.54 -1.48 -0.25
CA CYS A 27 22.72 -0.45 -1.25
C CYS A 27 21.53 0.52 -1.25
N GLY A 28 21.66 1.65 -1.96
CA GLY A 28 20.59 2.64 -2.03
C GLY A 28 19.27 2.11 -2.61
N ALA A 29 19.31 1.08 -3.47
CA ALA A 29 18.11 0.44 -4.00
C ALA A 29 17.36 -0.34 -2.91
N ARG A 30 18.07 -1.02 -2.00
CA ARG A 30 17.48 -1.70 -0.84
C ARG A 30 16.75 -0.72 0.07
N THR A 31 17.38 0.42 0.39
CA THR A 31 16.74 1.47 1.20
C THR A 31 15.48 2.00 0.54
N ARG A 32 15.49 2.22 -0.78
CA ARG A 32 14.30 2.64 -1.52
C ARG A 32 13.20 1.58 -1.48
N ALA A 33 13.53 0.29 -1.60
CA ALA A 33 12.56 -0.78 -1.49
C ALA A 33 11.86 -0.78 -0.11
N LEU A 34 12.60 -0.52 0.98
CA LEU A 34 12.02 -0.37 2.30
C LEU A 34 11.04 0.82 2.38
N HIS A 35 11.41 1.98 1.83
CA HIS A 35 10.52 3.15 1.83
C HIS A 35 9.25 2.89 1.03
N VAL A 36 9.35 2.31 -0.17
CA VAL A 36 8.17 1.94 -0.98
C VAL A 36 7.26 0.96 -0.22
N PHE A 37 7.83 -0.04 0.47
CA PHE A 37 7.06 -0.95 1.31
C PHE A 37 6.30 -0.22 2.42
N LEU A 38 6.98 0.68 3.14
CA LEU A 38 6.38 1.44 4.24
C LEU A 38 5.26 2.38 3.74
N ASP A 39 5.51 3.09 2.64
CA ASP A 39 4.55 4.02 2.03
C ASP A 39 3.30 3.28 1.52
N ALA A 40 3.48 2.14 0.84
CA ALA A 40 2.36 1.32 0.37
C ALA A 40 1.53 0.77 1.53
N LYS A 41 2.19 0.31 2.60
CA LYS A 41 1.54 -0.20 3.81
C LYS A 41 0.73 0.88 4.52
N ASP A 42 1.28 2.08 4.69
CA ASP A 42 0.58 3.21 5.31
C ASP A 42 -0.63 3.64 4.46
N LEU A 43 -0.43 3.83 3.16
CA LEU A 43 -1.50 4.24 2.26
C LEU A 43 -2.65 3.22 2.22
N LYS A 44 -2.33 1.92 2.19
CA LYS A 44 -3.34 0.85 2.25
C LYS A 44 -4.13 0.93 3.55
N ALA A 45 -3.45 1.04 4.70
CA ALA A 45 -4.11 1.13 6.00
C ALA A 45 -4.99 2.40 6.12
N ARG A 46 -4.58 3.51 5.52
CA ARG A 46 -5.39 4.75 5.48
C ARG A 46 -6.63 4.57 4.63
N LEU A 47 -6.52 3.96 3.45
CA LEU A 47 -7.67 3.70 2.58
C LEU A 47 -8.66 2.73 3.21
N GLU A 48 -8.19 1.67 3.86
CA GLU A 48 -9.04 0.72 4.61
C GLU A 48 -9.83 1.43 5.73
N LYS A 49 -9.22 2.39 6.44
CA LYS A 49 -9.90 3.21 7.46
C LYS A 49 -10.92 4.20 6.88
N LEU A 50 -10.76 4.60 5.62
CA LEU A 50 -11.68 5.52 4.94
C LEU A 50 -12.87 4.79 4.30
N GLN A 51 -12.77 3.48 4.03
CA GLN A 51 -13.88 2.70 3.47
C GLN A 51 -15.19 2.73 4.30
N PRO A 52 -15.16 2.71 5.65
CA PRO A 52 -16.35 2.87 6.47
C PRO A 52 -17.06 4.23 6.31
N LEU A 53 -16.31 5.30 6.02
CA LEU A 53 -16.83 6.68 5.97
C LEU A 53 -17.55 7.00 4.65
N ALA A 54 -17.17 6.33 3.56
CA ALA A 54 -17.80 6.51 2.25
C ALA A 54 -19.20 5.87 2.15
N ALA A 55 -19.57 4.98 3.08
CA ALA A 55 -20.89 4.33 3.10
C ALA A 55 -21.95 5.13 3.87
N THR A 56 -21.57 6.16 4.63
CA THR A 56 -22.47 6.98 5.45
C THR A 56 -22.89 8.30 4.81
N GLU A 57 -22.36 8.64 3.63
CA GLU A 57 -22.71 9.86 2.89
C GLU A 57 -23.60 9.56 1.68
N SER A 58 -24.79 8.99 1.93
CA SER A 58 -25.91 9.07 0.99
C SER A 58 -27.00 9.94 1.63
N PRO A 59 -27.10 11.23 1.26
CA PRO A 59 -28.27 12.03 1.58
C PRO A 59 -29.48 11.49 0.82
N GLN A 60 -30.60 11.37 1.53
CA GLN A 60 -31.93 11.06 1.01
C GLN A 60 -32.39 12.06 -0.05
#